data_AF-A0A957H8F2-F1
#
_entry.id   AF-A0A957H8F2-F1
#
_cell.length_a   1.000
_cell.length_b   1.000
_cell.length_c   1.000
_cell.angle_alpha   90.00
_cell.angle_beta   90.00
_cell.angle_gamma   90.00
#
_symmetry.space_group_name_H-M   'P 1'
#
loop_
_entity.id
_entity.type
_entity.pdbx_description
1 polymer ?
#
loop_
_entity_poly.entity_id
_entity_poly.type
_entity_poly.pdbx_seq_one_letter_code
_entity_poly.pdbx_strand_id
1 'polypeptide(L)'
;MSGPLRRHLQWLTLLLGSLLLALAWNNMPVAAASFVVDSTADTADALPGDGLCADSGGACTLRAAIQEANENPGSDLIAFAITGGNTRIDLSTPLPVISDTLTIDGTTQQNSSCPSAIAAANLNIELNGSSAGSLANGLEFVAGSDNSLVKGLVINNFEGSGIVLQSNSNTITCNNIGTNRAGTAAAPNGDDGINVMTGAD
;
A
#
# COMPACT_ATOMS: atom_id res chain seq x y z
N MET A 1 53.74 -66.92 -20.42
CA MET A 1 52.52 -67.70 -20.70
C MET A 1 51.35 -66.73 -20.77
N SER A 2 50.50 -66.89 -21.80
CA SER A 2 49.14 -66.32 -21.94
C SER A 2 49.03 -64.85 -22.37
N GLY A 3 48.60 -64.62 -23.62
CA GLY A 3 48.35 -63.31 -24.22
C GLY A 3 46.91 -62.76 -24.01
N PRO A 4 46.29 -62.20 -25.05
CA PRO A 4 46.00 -60.76 -25.25
C PRO A 4 44.49 -60.42 -25.12
N LEU A 5 44.07 -59.13 -25.27
CA LEU A 5 42.87 -58.66 -26.02
C LEU A 5 42.49 -57.17 -25.73
N ARG A 6 42.31 -56.41 -26.84
CA ARG A 6 41.20 -55.46 -27.19
C ARG A 6 40.95 -54.18 -26.35
N ARG A 7 41.05 -52.98 -26.94
CA ARG A 7 40.11 -52.20 -27.82
C ARG A 7 39.05 -51.38 -27.04
N HIS A 8 39.08 -50.07 -27.31
CA HIS A 8 37.98 -49.09 -27.32
C HIS A 8 37.43 -48.49 -26.01
N LEU A 9 37.56 -47.15 -25.96
CA LEU A 9 36.48 -46.19 -25.73
C LEU A 9 35.88 -46.13 -24.32
N GLN A 10 36.25 -45.09 -23.56
CA GLN A 10 35.31 -44.33 -22.74
C GLN A 10 35.94 -43.00 -22.30
N TRP A 11 35.43 -41.94 -22.92
CA TRP A 11 35.40 -40.60 -22.36
C TRP A 11 34.67 -40.67 -21.01
N LEU A 12 35.00 -39.76 -20.07
CA LEU A 12 34.28 -39.43 -18.80
C LEU A 12 35.05 -39.77 -17.50
N THR A 13 35.89 -38.83 -17.05
CA THR A 13 36.18 -38.51 -15.63
C THR A 13 36.72 -37.06 -15.65
N LEU A 14 36.29 -36.05 -14.90
CA LEU A 14 35.54 -35.94 -13.66
C LEU A 14 34.98 -34.49 -13.60
N LEU A 15 33.67 -34.32 -13.83
CA LEU A 15 32.90 -33.11 -13.55
C LEU A 15 32.53 -33.10 -12.05
N LEU A 16 33.50 -32.83 -11.17
CA LEU A 16 33.28 -32.71 -9.73
C LEU A 16 33.89 -31.40 -9.20
N GLY A 17 33.33 -30.28 -9.65
CA GLY A 17 33.76 -28.93 -9.25
C GLY A 17 32.65 -27.89 -9.26
N SER A 18 31.37 -28.27 -9.23
CA SER A 18 30.26 -27.32 -9.32
C SER A 18 29.04 -27.75 -8.50
N LEU A 19 29.22 -28.03 -7.21
CA LEU A 19 28.08 -28.21 -6.31
C LEU A 19 28.47 -27.87 -4.86
N LEU A 20 28.67 -26.58 -4.57
CA LEU A 20 28.55 -25.97 -3.24
C LEU A 20 28.87 -24.47 -3.34
N LEU A 21 27.99 -23.67 -3.97
CA LEU A 21 27.92 -22.23 -3.73
C LEU A 21 26.58 -21.67 -4.22
N ALA A 22 25.49 -22.24 -3.72
CA ALA A 22 24.14 -21.70 -3.93
C ALA A 22 23.39 -21.66 -2.60
N LEU A 23 23.94 -20.96 -1.60
CA LEU A 23 23.26 -20.64 -0.34
C LEU A 23 23.66 -19.25 0.18
N ALA A 24 23.73 -18.29 -0.72
CA ALA A 24 23.43 -16.91 -0.39
C ALA A 24 22.41 -16.45 -1.43
N TRP A 25 21.18 -16.95 -1.33
CA TRP A 25 20.06 -16.16 -1.82
C TRP A 25 20.09 -14.91 -0.99
N ASN A 26 20.61 -13.86 -1.62
CA ASN A 26 20.78 -12.58 -0.99
C ASN A 26 19.44 -12.21 -0.35
N ASN A 27 19.43 -12.02 0.97
CA ASN A 27 18.48 -11.12 1.60
C ASN A 27 18.83 -9.71 1.13
N MET A 28 18.67 -9.44 -0.18
CA MET A 28 18.66 -8.06 -0.64
C MET A 28 17.50 -7.42 0.11
N PRO A 29 17.72 -6.31 0.81
CA PRO A 29 16.59 -5.54 1.29
C PRO A 29 15.70 -5.26 0.08
N VAL A 30 14.46 -5.73 0.11
CA VAL A 30 13.50 -5.32 -0.91
C VAL A 30 13.38 -3.81 -0.78
N ALA A 31 13.69 -3.11 -1.87
CA ALA A 31 13.68 -1.66 -1.87
C ALA A 31 12.22 -1.20 -1.78
N ALA A 32 11.90 -0.37 -0.79
CA ALA A 32 10.62 0.30 -0.71
C ALA A 32 10.30 1.02 -2.03
N ALA A 33 9.19 0.67 -2.65
CA ALA A 33 8.66 1.37 -3.82
C ALA A 33 7.95 2.66 -3.40
N SER A 34 7.79 3.56 -4.38
CA SER A 34 7.04 4.79 -4.19
C SER A 34 6.01 4.91 -5.31
N PHE A 35 4.74 4.73 -4.97
CA PHE A 35 3.60 4.91 -5.87
C PHE A 35 3.01 6.30 -5.67
N VAL A 36 3.01 7.11 -6.72
CA VAL A 36 2.57 8.52 -6.66
C VAL A 36 1.20 8.65 -7.31
N VAL A 37 0.16 8.74 -6.47
CA VAL A 37 -1.21 8.96 -6.88
C VAL A 37 -1.35 10.32 -7.54
N ASP A 38 -1.75 10.33 -8.80
CA ASP A 38 -1.88 11.54 -9.64
C ASP A 38 -3.32 11.78 -10.13
N SER A 39 -4.23 10.86 -9.84
CA SER A 39 -5.63 10.90 -10.25
C SER A 39 -6.60 10.74 -9.08
N THR A 40 -7.77 11.37 -9.21
CA THR A 40 -8.91 11.22 -8.28
C THR A 40 -9.87 10.12 -8.68
N ALA A 41 -9.60 9.41 -9.78
CA ALA A 41 -10.40 8.27 -10.21
C ALA A 41 -10.33 7.12 -9.19
N ASP A 42 -11.35 6.26 -9.21
CA ASP A 42 -11.45 5.03 -8.42
C ASP A 42 -11.43 3.80 -9.35
N THR A 43 -10.34 3.66 -10.10
CA THR A 43 -10.08 2.56 -11.04
C THR A 43 -8.98 1.65 -10.50
N ALA A 44 -9.12 0.35 -10.73
CA ALA A 44 -8.10 -0.62 -10.32
C ALA A 44 -6.84 -0.50 -11.20
N ASP A 45 -5.73 -0.95 -10.64
CA ASP A 45 -4.51 -1.21 -11.40
C ASP A 45 -4.79 -2.18 -12.56
N ALA A 46 -4.15 -1.95 -13.70
CA ALA A 46 -4.30 -2.79 -14.87
C ALA A 46 -3.63 -4.16 -14.70
N LEU A 47 -2.50 -4.23 -14.00
CA LEU A 47 -1.66 -5.42 -13.80
C LEU A 47 -1.01 -5.44 -12.40
N PRO A 48 -1.80 -5.73 -11.33
CA PRO A 48 -1.28 -5.82 -9.97
C PRO A 48 0.03 -6.63 -9.84
N GLY A 49 1.05 -6.04 -9.23
CA GLY A 49 2.35 -6.66 -8.93
C GLY A 49 3.40 -6.55 -10.05
N ASP A 50 3.17 -5.70 -11.06
CA ASP A 50 4.16 -5.42 -12.10
C ASP A 50 5.15 -4.30 -11.72
N GLY A 51 4.93 -3.64 -10.57
CA GLY A 51 5.74 -2.56 -10.03
C GLY A 51 5.39 -1.19 -10.61
N LEU A 52 4.29 -1.06 -11.35
CA LEU A 52 3.82 0.17 -11.95
C LEU A 52 2.41 0.48 -11.46
N CYS A 53 2.25 1.56 -10.71
CA CYS A 53 0.91 2.07 -10.41
C CYS A 53 0.28 2.70 -11.65
N ALA A 54 -0.58 1.95 -12.34
CA ALA A 54 -1.25 2.40 -13.55
C ALA A 54 -2.56 1.64 -13.78
N ASP A 55 -3.67 2.38 -13.80
CA ASP A 55 -4.93 1.85 -14.30
C ASP A 55 -4.90 1.64 -15.84
N SER A 56 -5.99 1.14 -16.40
CA SER A 56 -6.10 0.93 -17.86
C SER A 56 -5.94 2.21 -18.71
N GLY A 57 -6.06 3.39 -18.11
CA GLY A 57 -5.83 4.70 -18.72
C GLY A 57 -4.43 5.26 -18.47
N GLY A 58 -3.59 4.56 -17.70
CA GLY A 58 -2.23 4.98 -17.31
C GLY A 58 -2.18 5.93 -16.11
N ALA A 59 -3.29 6.12 -15.41
CA ALA A 59 -3.33 6.97 -14.21
C ALA A 59 -3.01 6.15 -12.95
N CYS A 60 -2.28 6.74 -12.01
CA CYS A 60 -2.07 6.13 -10.69
C CYS A 60 -3.18 6.60 -9.74
N THR A 61 -4.16 5.74 -9.47
CA THR A 61 -5.20 5.97 -8.47
C THR A 61 -4.77 5.47 -7.10
N LEU A 62 -5.45 5.90 -6.03
CA LEU A 62 -5.21 5.32 -4.70
C LEU A 62 -5.47 3.81 -4.67
N ARG A 63 -6.51 3.35 -5.36
CA ARG A 63 -6.82 1.92 -5.47
C ARG A 63 -5.69 1.16 -6.14
N ALA A 64 -5.20 1.66 -7.27
CA ALA A 64 -4.09 1.04 -7.98
C ALA A 64 -2.82 1.02 -7.13
N ALA A 65 -2.50 2.13 -6.45
CA ALA A 65 -1.33 2.23 -5.57
C ALA A 65 -1.39 1.23 -4.39
N ILE A 66 -2.57 1.01 -3.79
CA ILE A 66 -2.74 -0.02 -2.74
C ILE A 66 -2.57 -1.42 -3.31
N GLN A 67 -3.10 -1.69 -4.52
CA GLN A 67 -2.94 -3.00 -5.17
C GLN A 67 -1.48 -3.32 -5.45
N GLU A 68 -0.72 -2.35 -5.97
CA GLU A 68 0.72 -2.50 -6.18
C GLU A 68 1.48 -2.71 -4.87
N ALA A 69 1.21 -1.89 -3.84
CA ALA A 69 1.88 -2.02 -2.55
C ALA A 69 1.61 -3.37 -1.86
N ASN A 70 0.40 -3.93 -2.02
CA ASN A 70 0.09 -5.26 -1.47
C ASN A 70 0.83 -6.40 -2.18
N GLU A 71 1.22 -6.23 -3.44
CA GLU A 71 1.94 -7.22 -4.25
C GLU A 71 3.46 -6.96 -4.28
N ASN A 72 3.93 -5.89 -3.63
CA ASN A 72 5.34 -5.53 -3.55
C ASN A 72 5.85 -5.61 -2.10
N PRO A 73 6.57 -6.68 -1.72
CA PRO A 73 6.98 -6.88 -0.34
C PRO A 73 7.85 -5.76 0.23
N GLY A 74 7.50 -5.24 1.40
CA GLY A 74 8.30 -4.26 2.12
C GLY A 74 7.59 -2.93 2.30
N SER A 75 8.20 -2.04 3.09
CA SER A 75 7.57 -0.79 3.52
C SER A 75 7.46 0.25 2.41
N ASP A 76 6.46 0.12 1.55
CA ASP A 76 6.23 1.01 0.42
C ASP A 76 5.67 2.38 0.83
N LEU A 77 5.80 3.36 -0.07
CA LEU A 77 5.24 4.71 0.08
C LEU A 77 4.15 4.94 -0.98
N ILE A 78 2.95 5.22 -0.51
CA ILE A 78 1.88 5.85 -1.30
C ILE A 78 1.94 7.35 -1.04
N ALA A 79 2.39 8.09 -2.05
CA ALA A 79 2.43 9.54 -2.09
C ALA A 79 1.34 10.08 -3.03
N PHE A 80 1.07 11.38 -2.96
CA PHE A 80 0.09 12.09 -3.77
C PHE A 80 0.70 13.30 -4.47
N ALA A 81 0.37 13.48 -5.74
CA ALA A 81 0.70 14.63 -6.58
C ALA A 81 -0.42 14.94 -7.59
N ILE A 82 -1.67 14.90 -7.13
CA ILE A 82 -2.87 15.14 -7.94
C ILE A 82 -2.90 16.60 -8.42
N THR A 83 -3.14 16.79 -9.72
CA THR A 83 -3.24 18.12 -10.35
C THR A 83 -4.70 18.58 -10.49
N GLY A 84 -4.93 19.89 -10.65
CA GLY A 84 -6.26 20.44 -10.93
C GLY A 84 -7.09 20.87 -9.71
N GLY A 85 -6.52 20.83 -8.51
CA GLY A 85 -7.10 21.43 -7.29
C GLY A 85 -8.26 20.65 -6.66
N ASN A 86 -8.98 19.81 -7.42
CA ASN A 86 -9.84 18.79 -6.84
C ASN A 86 -8.99 17.60 -6.39
N THR A 87 -8.94 17.39 -5.08
CA THR A 87 -8.14 16.36 -4.42
C THR A 87 -9.02 15.48 -3.52
N ARG A 88 -10.33 15.49 -3.80
CA ARG A 88 -11.30 14.58 -3.20
C ARG A 88 -11.45 13.36 -4.11
N ILE A 89 -11.19 12.19 -3.55
CA ILE A 89 -11.28 10.88 -4.19
C ILE A 89 -12.64 10.29 -3.79
N ASP A 90 -13.55 10.24 -4.77
CA ASP A 90 -14.86 9.61 -4.60
C ASP A 90 -14.74 8.11 -4.83
N LEU A 91 -14.87 7.34 -3.77
CA LEU A 91 -14.83 5.89 -3.87
C LEU A 91 -16.19 5.36 -4.28
N SER A 92 -16.19 4.50 -5.28
CA SER A 92 -17.35 3.85 -5.89
C SER A 92 -17.54 2.41 -5.44
N THR A 93 -16.48 1.83 -4.86
CA THR A 93 -16.43 0.48 -4.27
C THR A 93 -15.49 0.47 -3.06
N PRO A 94 -15.53 -0.54 -2.17
CA PRO A 94 -14.62 -0.60 -1.03
C PRO A 94 -13.17 -0.63 -1.53
N LEU A 95 -12.26 0.09 -0.87
CA LEU A 95 -10.83 0.00 -1.20
C LEU A 95 -10.31 -1.43 -0.92
N PRO A 96 -9.26 -1.88 -1.63
CA PRO A 96 -8.59 -3.13 -1.29
C PRO A 96 -8.08 -3.06 0.16
N VAL A 97 -8.17 -4.18 0.89
CA VAL A 97 -7.54 -4.29 2.21
C VAL A 97 -6.03 -4.14 2.07
N ILE A 98 -5.37 -3.58 3.08
CA ILE A 98 -3.92 -3.38 3.13
C ILE A 98 -3.30 -4.58 3.84
N SER A 99 -2.54 -5.38 3.09
CA SER A 99 -1.97 -6.66 3.53
C SER A 99 -0.43 -6.69 3.58
N ASP A 100 0.24 -5.65 3.08
CA ASP A 100 1.67 -5.43 3.29
C ASP A 100 1.92 -4.12 4.06
N THR A 101 3.12 -3.96 4.61
CA THR A 101 3.48 -2.77 5.38
C THR A 101 3.60 -1.59 4.44
N LEU A 102 2.94 -0.46 4.73
CA LEU A 102 3.09 0.72 3.88
C LEU A 102 2.91 2.04 4.63
N THR A 103 3.38 3.11 4.01
CA THR A 103 3.11 4.49 4.40
C THR A 103 2.17 5.13 3.39
N ILE A 104 1.02 5.64 3.84
CA ILE A 104 0.18 6.55 3.07
C ILE A 104 0.42 7.97 3.59
N ASP A 105 1.08 8.81 2.80
CA ASP A 105 1.43 10.19 3.19
C ASP A 105 0.72 11.23 2.32
N GLY A 106 -0.47 11.66 2.76
CA GLY A 106 -1.22 12.76 2.17
C GLY A 106 -0.54 14.12 2.28
N THR A 107 0.54 14.25 3.07
CA THR A 107 1.30 15.51 3.17
C THR A 107 2.23 15.76 1.98
N THR A 108 2.45 14.76 1.12
CA THR A 108 3.20 14.97 -0.14
C THR A 108 2.39 15.75 -1.17
N GLN A 109 1.06 15.76 -1.05
CA GLN A 109 0.20 16.56 -1.93
C GLN A 109 0.53 18.05 -1.77
N GLN A 110 0.58 18.76 -2.90
CA GLN A 110 0.85 20.18 -2.90
C GLN A 110 -0.11 20.95 -1.98
N ASN A 111 0.44 21.89 -1.22
CA ASN A 111 -0.24 22.72 -0.21
C ASN A 111 -0.73 21.95 1.02
N SER A 112 -0.45 20.65 1.16
CA SER A 112 -0.71 19.95 2.41
C SER A 112 0.30 20.34 3.49
N SER A 113 -0.14 20.41 4.73
CA SER A 113 0.73 20.66 5.88
C SER A 113 0.18 20.01 7.15
N CYS A 114 1.09 19.41 7.90
CA CYS A 114 0.85 18.85 9.23
C CYS A 114 1.70 19.61 10.26
N PRO A 115 1.32 20.85 10.61
CA PRO A 115 2.04 21.61 11.62
C PRO A 115 1.81 21.02 13.01
N SER A 116 2.82 21.12 13.88
CA SER A 116 2.70 20.70 15.28
C SER A 116 1.95 21.73 16.14
N ALA A 117 1.01 21.22 16.95
CA ALA A 117 0.39 21.75 18.18
C ALA A 117 -0.36 23.11 18.20
N ILE A 118 -0.20 24.05 17.26
CA ILE A 118 -0.88 25.37 17.35
C ILE A 118 -1.55 25.87 16.06
N ALA A 119 -1.30 25.24 14.91
CA ALA A 119 -1.93 25.61 13.64
C ALA A 119 -2.82 24.47 13.16
N ALA A 120 -3.96 24.81 12.54
CA ALA A 120 -4.79 23.82 11.87
C ALA A 120 -4.00 23.18 10.73
N ALA A 121 -4.09 21.86 10.62
CA ALA A 121 -3.53 21.14 9.48
C ALA A 121 -4.24 21.57 8.19
N ASN A 122 -3.49 21.70 7.11
CA ASN A 122 -4.08 21.82 5.78
C ASN A 122 -3.97 20.45 5.12
N LEU A 123 -5.05 19.68 5.13
CA LEU A 123 -5.06 18.32 4.57
C LEU A 123 -5.74 18.37 3.21
N ASN A 124 -5.01 18.20 2.11
CA ASN A 124 -5.64 18.30 0.79
C ASN A 124 -6.17 16.98 0.25
N ILE A 125 -5.75 15.82 0.74
CA ILE A 125 -6.30 14.55 0.25
C ILE A 125 -7.52 14.16 1.07
N GLU A 126 -8.66 14.02 0.39
CA GLU A 126 -9.92 13.58 1.01
C GLU A 126 -10.40 12.29 0.38
N LEU A 127 -10.53 11.25 1.21
CA LEU A 127 -11.16 9.99 0.86
C LEU A 127 -12.64 10.09 1.26
N ASN A 128 -13.50 10.10 0.26
CA ASN A 128 -14.93 10.16 0.47
C ASN A 128 -15.58 8.81 0.17
N GLY A 129 -16.17 8.21 1.21
CA GLY A 129 -16.81 6.90 1.15
C GLY A 129 -18.29 6.89 0.81
N SER A 130 -18.91 8.03 0.49
CA SER A 130 -20.38 8.15 0.41
C SER A 130 -21.05 7.22 -0.61
N SER A 131 -20.27 6.69 -1.55
CA SER A 131 -20.72 5.76 -2.60
C SER A 131 -19.87 4.48 -2.64
N ALA A 132 -19.06 4.21 -1.61
CA ALA A 132 -18.12 3.09 -1.58
C ALA A 132 -18.82 1.73 -1.41
N GLY A 133 -20.11 1.72 -1.07
CA GLY A 133 -20.90 0.50 -0.87
C GLY A 133 -21.27 0.26 0.58
N SER A 134 -22.14 -0.73 0.79
CA SER A 134 -22.67 -1.03 2.13
C SER A 134 -21.59 -1.56 3.06
N LEU A 135 -21.57 -1.05 4.28
CA LEU A 135 -20.57 -1.35 5.32
C LEU A 135 -19.11 -1.14 4.87
N ALA A 136 -18.87 -0.37 3.80
CA ALA A 136 -17.52 -0.14 3.31
C ALA A 136 -16.71 0.67 4.32
N ASN A 137 -15.53 0.17 4.69
CA ASN A 137 -14.54 0.90 5.48
C ASN A 137 -13.70 1.82 4.58
N GLY A 138 -13.05 2.82 5.18
CA GLY A 138 -12.09 3.68 4.48
C GLY A 138 -10.77 2.96 4.17
N LEU A 139 -9.95 2.75 5.21
CA LEU A 139 -8.72 1.98 5.10
C LEU A 139 -8.79 0.80 6.07
N GLU A 140 -8.51 -0.41 5.59
CA GLU A 140 -8.56 -1.63 6.40
C GLU A 140 -7.22 -2.35 6.36
N PHE A 141 -6.53 -2.39 7.49
CA PHE A 141 -5.22 -2.99 7.66
C PHE A 141 -5.37 -4.40 8.23
N VAL A 142 -4.88 -5.42 7.53
CA VAL A 142 -4.98 -6.85 7.91
C VAL A 142 -3.60 -7.46 8.19
N ALA A 143 -3.55 -8.74 8.58
CA ALA A 143 -2.30 -9.44 8.85
C ALA A 143 -1.28 -9.28 7.71
N GLY A 144 -0.05 -8.89 8.05
CA GLY A 144 1.03 -8.55 7.12
C GLY A 144 1.30 -7.05 7.00
N SER A 145 0.36 -6.20 7.42
CA SER A 145 0.49 -4.73 7.36
C SER A 145 0.98 -4.07 8.66
N ASP A 146 1.65 -4.82 9.55
CA ASP A 146 2.17 -4.27 10.80
C ASP A 146 3.12 -3.09 10.54
N ASN A 147 3.21 -2.13 11.46
CA ASN A 147 4.09 -0.95 11.35
C ASN A 147 3.75 0.02 10.20
N SER A 148 2.52 -0.02 9.69
CA SER A 148 2.07 0.93 8.66
C SER A 148 1.89 2.34 9.23
N LEU A 149 1.96 3.34 8.36
CA LEU A 149 1.77 4.76 8.71
C LEU A 149 0.67 5.36 7.83
N VAL A 150 -0.33 5.98 8.44
CA VAL A 150 -1.31 6.82 7.72
C VAL A 150 -1.20 8.25 8.22
N LYS A 151 -0.93 9.17 7.30
CA LYS A 151 -0.72 10.57 7.63
C LYS A 151 -1.33 11.52 6.62
N GLY A 152 -1.91 12.63 7.10
CA GLY A 152 -2.26 13.78 6.27
C GLY A 152 -3.53 13.59 5.42
N LEU A 153 -4.43 12.70 5.81
CA LEU A 153 -5.67 12.40 5.08
C LEU A 153 -6.90 12.96 5.78
N VAL A 154 -7.91 13.29 4.99
CA VAL A 154 -9.29 13.43 5.43
C VAL A 154 -10.02 12.15 5.04
N ILE A 155 -10.69 11.47 5.97
CA ILE A 155 -11.37 10.19 5.72
C ILE A 155 -12.79 10.28 6.29
N ASN A 156 -13.78 10.32 5.41
CA ASN A 156 -15.16 10.64 5.80
C ASN A 156 -16.22 9.95 4.94
N ASN A 157 -17.47 10.01 5.43
CA ASN A 157 -18.69 9.56 4.75
C ASN A 157 -18.70 8.07 4.37
N PHE A 158 -17.91 7.22 5.01
CA PHE A 158 -18.00 5.77 4.83
C PHE A 158 -19.21 5.21 5.57
N GLU A 159 -19.87 4.18 5.03
CA GLU A 159 -20.95 3.49 5.74
C GLU A 159 -20.43 2.65 6.91
N GLY A 160 -19.21 2.11 6.81
CA GLY A 160 -18.50 1.43 7.90
C GLY A 160 -17.62 2.40 8.71
N SER A 161 -16.47 1.90 9.17
CA SER A 161 -15.48 2.71 9.90
C SER A 161 -14.56 3.50 8.97
N GLY A 162 -14.00 4.61 9.46
CA GLY A 162 -13.00 5.36 8.71
C GLY A 162 -11.71 4.58 8.49
N ILE A 163 -11.15 4.04 9.57
CA ILE A 163 -9.98 3.16 9.55
C ILE A 163 -10.26 1.93 10.41
N VAL A 164 -9.94 0.75 9.91
CA VAL A 164 -9.98 -0.52 10.65
C VAL A 164 -8.55 -1.06 10.78
N LEU A 165 -8.14 -1.39 12.01
CA LEU A 165 -6.84 -1.97 12.31
C LEU A 165 -7.03 -3.40 12.84
N GLN A 166 -6.56 -4.37 12.04
CA GLN A 166 -6.43 -5.80 12.38
C GLN A 166 -4.96 -6.26 12.38
N SER A 167 -4.03 -5.29 12.36
CA SER A 167 -2.58 -5.47 12.44
C SER A 167 -1.99 -4.53 13.51
N ASN A 168 -0.73 -4.75 13.86
CA ASN A 168 -0.09 -4.16 15.04
C ASN A 168 0.83 -3.00 14.67
N SER A 169 1.11 -2.15 15.67
CA SER A 169 2.12 -1.10 15.63
C SER A 169 1.90 -0.06 14.51
N ASN A 170 0.66 0.10 14.08
CA ASN A 170 0.29 1.08 13.07
C ASN A 170 0.26 2.50 13.66
N THR A 171 0.79 3.46 12.93
CA THR A 171 0.77 4.87 13.32
C THR A 171 -0.26 5.63 12.51
N ILE A 172 -1.30 6.15 13.17
CA ILE A 172 -2.31 7.02 12.56
C ILE A 172 -2.11 8.44 13.10
N THR A 173 -1.66 9.38 12.26
CA THR A 173 -1.28 10.72 12.73
C THR A 173 -1.68 11.83 11.76
N CYS A 174 -2.06 13.00 12.28
CA CYS A 174 -2.45 14.16 11.47
C CYS A 174 -3.51 13.84 10.40
N ASN A 175 -4.56 13.12 10.79
CA ASN A 175 -5.70 12.82 9.93
C ASN A 175 -6.97 13.49 10.48
N ASN A 176 -7.87 13.89 9.59
CA ASN A 176 -9.22 14.33 9.92
C ASN A 176 -10.20 13.19 9.61
N ILE A 177 -10.67 12.49 10.63
CA ILE A 177 -11.50 11.28 10.46
C ILE A 177 -12.92 11.58 10.93
N GLY A 178 -13.90 11.39 10.04
CA GLY A 178 -15.31 11.66 10.33
C GLY A 178 -15.68 13.17 10.30
N THR A 179 -14.81 14.01 9.74
CA THR A 179 -15.02 15.46 9.62
C THR A 179 -14.71 15.97 8.22
N ASN A 180 -15.11 17.21 7.93
CA ASN A 180 -14.69 17.91 6.72
C ASN A 180 -13.17 18.17 6.69
N ARG A 181 -12.68 18.68 5.55
CA ARG A 181 -11.27 18.99 5.33
C ARG A 181 -10.63 19.89 6.39
N ALA A 182 -11.39 20.85 6.91
CA ALA A 182 -10.92 21.77 7.95
C ALA A 182 -10.93 21.18 9.37
N GLY A 183 -11.51 19.99 9.57
CA GLY A 183 -11.69 19.39 10.90
C GLY A 183 -12.74 20.10 11.75
N THR A 184 -13.60 20.94 11.17
CA THR A 184 -14.52 21.84 11.89
C THR A 184 -15.98 21.46 11.81
N ALA A 185 -16.38 20.64 10.83
CA ALA A 185 -17.76 20.17 10.68
C ALA A 185 -17.80 18.65 10.54
N ALA A 186 -18.87 18.04 11.03
CA ALA A 186 -19.09 16.61 10.92
C ALA A 186 -19.28 16.18 9.46
N ALA A 187 -18.61 15.09 9.09
CA ALA A 187 -18.82 14.32 7.87
C ALA A 187 -18.62 12.85 8.29
N PRO A 188 -19.55 12.30 9.09
CA PRO A 188 -19.29 11.12 9.89
C PRO A 188 -19.09 9.87 9.02
N ASN A 189 -18.30 8.93 9.52
CA ASN A 189 -18.39 7.54 9.09
C ASN A 189 -19.55 6.87 9.85
N GLY A 190 -20.09 5.78 9.34
CA GLY A 190 -21.30 5.15 9.87
C GLY A 190 -21.07 4.35 11.16
N ASP A 191 -19.88 3.78 11.31
CA ASP A 191 -19.42 3.11 12.53
C ASP A 191 -18.39 3.99 13.28
N ASP A 192 -17.22 3.45 13.61
CA ASP A 192 -16.15 4.16 14.31
C ASP A 192 -15.35 5.09 13.38
N GLY A 193 -14.72 6.12 13.96
CA GLY A 193 -13.66 6.85 13.26
C GLY A 193 -12.48 5.92 12.98
N ILE A 194 -11.94 5.31 14.05
CA ILE A 194 -10.90 4.29 14.02
C ILE A 194 -11.38 3.11 14.86
N ASN A 195 -11.51 1.94 14.24
CA ASN A 195 -11.81 0.67 14.90
C ASN A 195 -10.52 -0.15 15.06
N VAL A 196 -10.14 -0.44 16.30
CA VAL A 196 -9.00 -1.32 16.61
C VAL A 196 -9.56 -2.67 17.05
N MET A 197 -9.37 -3.69 16.21
CA MET A 197 -9.93 -5.01 16.45
C MET A 197 -9.11 -5.78 17.49
N THR A 198 -9.76 -6.73 18.18
CA THR A 198 -9.11 -7.51 19.23
C THR A 198 -7.88 -8.25 18.70
N GLY A 199 -6.71 -7.99 19.30
CA GLY A 199 -5.43 -8.55 18.87
C GLY A 199 -4.62 -7.64 17.94
N ALA A 200 -5.12 -6.44 17.62
CA ALA A 200 -4.36 -5.35 17.02
C ALA A 200 -3.89 -4.36 18.11
N ASP A 201 -2.61 -3.99 18.11
CA ASP A 201 -2.01 -2.95 18.96
C ASP A 201 -0.81 -2.22 18.33
#